data_AF-A0AAN7MPF6-F1
#
_entry.id   AF-A0AAN7MPF6-F1
#
_cell.length_a   1.000
_cell.length_b   1.000
_cell.length_c   1.000
_cell.angle_alpha   90.00
_cell.angle_beta   90.00
_cell.angle_gamma   90.00
#
_symmetry.space_group_name_H-M   'P 1'
#
loop_
_entity.id
_entity.type
_entity.pdbx_description
1 polymer ?
#
loop_
_entity_poly.entity_id
_entity_poly.type
_entity_poly.pdbx_seq_one_letter_code
_entity_poly.pdbx_strand_id
1 'polypeptide(L)'
;MDLRFALGMYYASHGPSPPTNPSLTVNLLQTAAPLPHSKVVNIPQYKMPADAILPITELIKELEEQGIIAKSHSPYNSTVWLVKKPNGK
;
A
#
# COMPACT_ATOMS: atom_id res chain seq x y z
N MET A 1 -1.07 16.65 -0.97
CA MET A 1 -0.44 15.32 -1.11
C MET A 1 -1.27 14.32 -0.33
N ASP A 2 -1.43 13.11 -0.83
CA ASP A 2 -2.41 12.14 -0.32
C ASP A 2 -1.71 10.78 -0.09
N LEU A 3 -1.80 10.21 1.11
CA LEU A 3 -0.98 9.06 1.57
C LEU A 3 -1.46 7.69 1.01
N ARG A 4 -2.20 7.71 -0.10
CA ARG A 4 -2.87 6.59 -0.80
C ARG A 4 -2.01 5.36 -1.15
N PHE A 5 -0.69 5.41 -0.91
CA PHE A 5 0.29 4.61 -1.67
C PHE A 5 1.18 3.67 -0.85
N ALA A 6 1.27 3.82 0.47
CA ALA A 6 2.34 3.19 1.24
C ALA A 6 2.20 1.67 1.49
N LEU A 7 0.98 1.13 1.60
CA LEU A 7 0.77 -0.23 2.13
C LEU A 7 0.66 -1.33 1.05
N GLY A 8 0.51 -0.97 -0.22
CA GLY A 8 0.21 -1.93 -1.30
C GLY A 8 1.44 -2.61 -1.94
N MET A 9 2.58 -1.93 -1.99
CA MET A 9 3.75 -2.37 -2.77
C MET A 9 4.78 -3.18 -1.96
N TYR A 10 4.77 -3.05 -0.63
CA TYR A 10 5.81 -3.62 0.24
C TYR A 10 5.81 -5.17 0.29
N TYR A 11 4.69 -5.81 -0.09
CA TYR A 11 4.57 -7.27 -0.14
C TYR A 11 5.09 -7.92 -1.44
N ALA A 12 5.47 -7.14 -2.45
CA ALA A 12 5.76 -7.66 -3.79
C ALA A 12 7.25 -7.80 -4.15
N SER A 13 8.19 -7.29 -3.33
CA SER A 13 9.59 -7.11 -3.78
C SER A 13 10.67 -7.89 -3.01
N HIS A 14 10.44 -8.30 -1.75
CA HIS A 14 11.49 -8.91 -0.91
C HIS A 14 11.07 -10.25 -0.26
N GLY A 15 10.47 -11.15 -1.06
CA GLY A 15 10.33 -12.55 -0.68
C GLY A 15 11.60 -13.35 -1.01
N PRO A 16 12.10 -14.23 -0.13
CA PRO A 16 13.23 -15.10 -0.47
C PRO A 16 12.82 -16.05 -1.60
N SER A 17 13.75 -16.33 -2.53
CA SER A 17 13.55 -17.31 -3.60
C SER A 17 13.14 -18.66 -3.02
N PRO A 18 12.07 -19.30 -3.50
CA PRO A 18 11.61 -20.57 -2.94
C PRO A 18 12.69 -21.65 -3.11
N PRO A 19 12.92 -22.52 -2.11
CA PRO A 19 13.82 -23.64 -2.26
C PRO A 19 13.29 -24.60 -3.33
N THR A 20 14.13 -24.95 -4.30
CA THR A 20 13.81 -25.80 -5.43
C THR A 20 13.60 -27.26 -4.98
N ASN A 21 12.43 -27.55 -4.41
CA ASN A 21 12.02 -28.91 -4.09
C ASN A 21 11.40 -29.57 -5.34
N PRO A 22 12.00 -30.63 -5.92
CA PRO A 22 11.52 -31.26 -7.15
C PRO A 22 10.29 -32.17 -6.95
N SER A 23 9.62 -32.14 -5.80
CA SER A 23 8.45 -33.00 -5.47
C SER A 23 7.30 -32.26 -4.79
N LEU A 24 6.87 -31.13 -5.39
CA LEU A 24 5.56 -30.55 -5.13
C LEU A 24 4.71 -30.59 -6.41
N THR A 25 4.04 -31.72 -6.62
CA THR A 25 3.02 -31.87 -7.67
C THR A 25 1.77 -31.08 -7.30
N VAL A 26 1.78 -29.78 -7.59
CA VAL A 26 0.59 -28.92 -7.48
C VAL A 26 -0.41 -29.24 -8.59
N ASN A 27 -1.36 -30.13 -8.28
CA ASN A 27 -2.56 -30.31 -9.08
C ASN A 27 -3.43 -29.05 -8.97
N LEU A 28 -3.23 -28.10 -9.89
CA LEU A 28 -4.15 -26.98 -10.10
C LEU A 28 -5.52 -27.55 -10.50
N LEU A 29 -6.53 -27.31 -9.65
CA LEU A 29 -7.92 -27.63 -9.99
C LEU A 29 -8.31 -26.79 -11.23
N GLN A 30 -8.45 -27.45 -12.38
CA GLN A 30 -8.44 -26.78 -13.69
C GLN A 30 -9.60 -25.80 -13.92
N THR A 31 -10.62 -25.80 -13.06
CA THR A 31 -11.75 -24.87 -13.14
C THR A 31 -12.24 -24.48 -11.75
N ALA A 32 -11.61 -23.48 -11.12
CA ALA A 32 -12.24 -22.72 -10.05
C ALA A 32 -13.32 -21.80 -10.64
N ALA A 33 -14.48 -21.68 -10.00
CA ALA A 33 -15.51 -20.74 -10.42
C ALA A 33 -14.99 -19.29 -10.35
N PRO A 34 -15.44 -18.38 -11.24
CA PRO A 34 -15.01 -16.98 -11.21
C PRO A 34 -15.30 -16.36 -9.83
N LEU A 35 -14.26 -15.81 -9.18
CA LEU A 35 -14.46 -15.05 -7.96
C LEU A 35 -15.31 -13.81 -8.27
N PRO A 36 -16.24 -13.40 -7.37
CA PRO A 36 -16.99 -12.18 -7.56
C PRO A 36 -16.04 -10.98 -7.63
N HIS A 37 -16.36 -10.01 -8.50
CA HIS A 37 -15.52 -8.83 -8.70
C HIS A 37 -15.37 -8.05 -7.39
N SER A 38 -14.12 -7.90 -6.93
CA SER A 38 -13.82 -7.08 -5.75
C SER A 38 -14.18 -5.61 -6.03
N LYS A 39 -14.96 -5.00 -5.13
CA LYS A 39 -15.38 -3.61 -5.29
C LYS A 39 -14.18 -2.67 -5.11
N VAL A 40 -13.92 -1.83 -6.11
CA VAL A 40 -12.88 -0.80 -6.03
C VAL A 40 -13.16 0.17 -4.87
N VAL A 41 -12.20 0.29 -3.96
CA VAL A 41 -12.26 1.20 -2.79
C VAL A 41 -11.50 2.49 -3.11
N ASN A 42 -12.22 3.47 -3.64
CA ASN A 42 -11.73 4.84 -3.88
C ASN A 42 -12.52 5.82 -3.00
N ILE A 43 -11.93 6.19 -1.86
CA ILE A 43 -12.53 7.08 -0.85
C ILE A 43 -11.74 8.40 -0.85
N PRO A 44 -12.38 9.57 -1.00
CA PRO A 44 -11.66 10.85 -0.98
C PRO A 44 -11.01 11.09 0.39
N GLN A 45 -9.79 11.63 0.37
CA GLN A 45 -9.03 11.94 1.58
C GLN A 45 -9.76 12.96 2.46
N TYR A 46 -9.74 12.73 3.78
CA TYR A 46 -10.35 13.64 4.74
C TYR A 46 -9.69 15.02 4.71
N LYS A 47 -10.51 16.07 4.91
CA LYS A 47 -10.01 17.43 5.09
C LYS A 47 -9.28 17.52 6.43
N MET A 48 -7.99 17.83 6.38
CA MET A 48 -7.13 18.03 7.56
C MET A 48 -6.90 19.53 7.78
N PRO A 49 -6.67 19.99 9.03
CA PRO A 49 -6.28 21.36 9.30
C PRO A 49 -4.89 21.67 8.70
N ALA A 50 -4.63 22.94 8.36
CA ALA A 50 -3.38 23.35 7.71
C ALA A 50 -2.12 22.90 8.48
N ASP A 51 -2.16 23.01 9.80
CA ASP A 51 -1.08 22.60 10.72
C ASP A 51 -0.74 21.10 10.64
N ALA A 52 -1.69 20.27 10.21
CA ALA A 52 -1.51 18.83 9.98
C ALA A 52 -1.16 18.51 8.52
N ILE A 53 -1.38 19.44 7.57
CA ILE A 53 -1.03 19.22 6.16
C ILE A 53 0.48 19.31 5.97
N LEU A 54 1.14 20.37 6.47
CA LEU A 54 2.58 20.58 6.29
C LEU A 54 3.43 19.33 6.64
N PRO A 55 3.37 18.76 7.86
CA PRO A 55 4.17 17.59 8.22
C PRO A 55 3.82 16.35 7.39
N ILE A 56 2.58 16.23 6.89
CA ILE A 56 2.18 15.13 6.01
C ILE A 56 2.85 15.24 4.63
N THR A 57 3.02 16.47 4.12
CA THR A 57 3.63 16.70 2.82
C THR A 57 5.13 16.46 2.85
N GLU A 58 5.78 16.84 3.95
CA GLU A 58 7.19 16.59 4.22
C GLU A 58 7.48 15.09 4.40
N LEU A 59 6.68 14.39 5.21
CA LEU A 59 6.82 12.95 5.41
C LEU A 59 6.59 12.14 4.12
N ILE A 60 5.61 12.51 3.29
CA ILE A 60 5.45 11.90 1.96
C ILE A 60 6.72 12.09 1.13
N LYS A 61 7.28 13.31 1.11
CA LYS A 61 8.46 13.61 0.32
C LYS A 61 9.69 12.81 0.81
N GLU A 62 9.90 12.72 2.11
CA GLU A 62 10.98 11.90 2.70
C GLU A 62 10.83 10.41 2.30
N LEU A 63 9.62 9.88 2.36
CA LEU A 63 9.34 8.49 1.97
C LEU A 63 9.46 8.25 0.45
N GLU A 64 9.19 9.26 -0.39
CA GLU A 64 9.47 9.22 -1.84
C GLU A 64 10.99 9.24 -2.10
N GLU A 65 11.75 10.08 -1.40
CA GLU A 65 13.22 10.17 -1.52
C GLU A 65 13.94 8.91 -1.00
N GLN A 66 13.40 8.26 0.03
CA GLN A 66 13.87 6.96 0.53
C GLN A 66 13.42 5.77 -0.33
N GLY A 67 12.58 5.99 -1.34
CA GLY A 67 12.03 4.93 -2.21
C GLY A 67 11.04 3.99 -1.51
N ILE A 68 10.55 4.34 -0.31
CA ILE A 68 9.56 3.55 0.44
C ILE A 68 8.18 3.67 -0.20
N ILE A 69 7.85 4.82 -0.77
CA ILE A 69 6.62 5.05 -1.53
C ILE A 69 6.93 5.60 -2.92
N ALA A 70 6.03 5.35 -3.86
CA ALA A 70 6.10 5.87 -5.22
C ALA A 70 4.72 6.29 -5.71
N LYS A 71 4.69 7.22 -6.67
CA LYS A 71 3.47 7.64 -7.36
C LYS A 71 2.88 6.45 -8.13
N SER A 72 1.58 6.24 -7.99
CA SER A 72 0.86 5.14 -8.64
C SER A 72 -0.47 5.60 -9.23
N HIS A 73 -0.86 4.98 -10.33
CA HIS A 73 -2.16 5.17 -11.00
C HIS A 73 -3.21 4.14 -10.51
N SER A 74 -3.10 3.71 -9.25
CA SER A 74 -4.01 2.76 -8.62
C SER A 74 -5.47 3.23 -8.65
N PRO A 75 -6.44 2.36 -9.03
CA PRO A 75 -7.87 2.67 -8.89
C PRO A 75 -8.35 2.61 -7.42
N TYR A 76 -7.59 1.96 -6.53
CA TYR A 76 -7.80 1.93 -5.07
C TYR A 76 -7.00 3.05 -4.37
N ASN A 77 -7.37 3.42 -3.14
CA ASN A 77 -6.51 4.30 -2.33
C ASN A 77 -6.49 4.05 -0.81
N SER A 78 -7.66 3.92 -0.17
CA SER A 78 -7.86 4.19 1.27
C SER A 78 -7.47 5.62 1.72
N THR A 79 -8.20 6.15 2.70
CA THR A 79 -7.87 7.42 3.40
C THR A 79 -6.82 7.17 4.47
N VAL A 80 -5.98 8.17 4.76
CA VAL A 80 -4.93 8.04 5.79
C VAL A 80 -5.00 9.21 6.77
N TRP A 81 -4.65 8.96 8.02
CA TRP A 81 -4.76 9.93 9.11
C TRP A 81 -3.46 10.02 9.91
N LEU A 82 -3.08 11.24 10.33
CA LEU A 82 -1.93 11.44 11.21
C LEU A 82 -2.26 11.03 12.64
N VAL A 83 -1.37 10.24 13.24
CA VAL A 83 -1.43 9.90 14.67
C VAL A 83 -0.29 10.63 15.38
N LYS A 84 -0.62 11.53 16.29
CA LYS A 84 0.37 12.19 17.16
C LYS A 84 0.93 11.16 18.14
N LYS A 85 2.19 10.76 17.95
CA LYS A 85 2.90 9.87 18.87
C LYS A 85 3.33 10.66 20.13
N PRO A 86 3.38 10.02 21.31
CA PRO A 86 3.81 10.70 22.54
C PRO A 86 5.29 11.11 22.52
N ASN A 87 6.08 10.56 21.60
CA ASN A 87 7.53 10.74 21.51
C ASN A 87 7.97 12.09 20.91
N GLY A 88 7.04 12.94 20.47
CA GLY A 88 7.36 14.21 19.79
C GLY A 88 7.95 14.07 18.38
N LYS A 89 8.00 12.84 17.85
CA LYS A 89 8.33 12.45 16.46
C LYS A 89 7.23 11.54 15.93
#